data_AF-A0A960TVV4-F1
#
_entry.id   AF-A0A960TVV4-F1
#
_cell.length_a   1.000
_cell.length_b   1.000
_cell.length_c   1.000
_cell.angle_alpha   90.00
_cell.angle_beta   90.00
_cell.angle_gamma   90.00
#
_symmetry.space_group_name_H-M   'P 1'
#
loop_
_entity.id
_entity.type
_entity.pdbx_description
1 polymer ?
#
loop_
_entity_poly.entity_id
_entity_poly.type
_entity_poly.pdbx_seq_one_letter_code
_entity_poly.pdbx_strand_id
1 'polypeptide(L)'
;MEEKLHDELRKLLDLNETERVSRNRCFDRFDTPFGRKLFAYYRTCMSLKKEIYDERRRHTVLMADVDNGKEFELKILNEPIRYQRTTVLPLTVKSYFEDLIKNRPNAEAV
;
A
#
# COMPACT_ATOMS: atom_id res chain seq x y z
N MET A 1 5.45 7.28 18.68
CA MET A 1 6.24 6.22 18.00
C MET A 1 5.60 5.80 16.67
N GLU A 2 4.28 5.69 16.59
CA GLU A 2 3.56 5.33 15.35
C GLU A 2 3.70 6.36 14.24
N GLU A 3 3.68 7.64 14.58
CA GLU A 3 3.91 8.74 13.63
C GLU A 3 5.24 8.60 12.87
N LYS A 4 6.32 8.25 13.56
CA LYS A 4 7.62 7.95 12.96
C LYS A 4 7.60 6.72 12.05
N LEU A 5 6.76 5.72 12.34
CA LEU A 5 6.61 4.54 11.49
C LEU A 5 5.92 4.92 10.17
N HIS A 6 4.89 5.76 10.25
CA HIS A 6 4.07 6.19 9.13
C HIS A 6 4.87 7.07 8.15
N ASP A 7 5.73 7.95 8.66
CA ASP A 7 6.60 8.80 7.85
C ASP A 7 7.68 8.00 7.13
N GLU A 8 8.32 7.05 7.82
CA GLU A 8 9.35 6.19 7.21
C GLU A 8 8.73 5.25 6.16
N LEU A 9 7.50 4.78 6.36
CA LEU A 9 6.78 3.98 5.36
C LEU A 9 6.51 4.79 4.09
N ARG A 10 6.05 6.04 4.22
CA ARG A 10 5.82 6.93 3.08
C ARG A 10 7.09 7.14 2.26
N LYS A 11 8.21 7.50 2.92
CA LYS A 11 9.51 7.68 2.25
C LYS A 11 9.94 6.45 1.46
N LEU A 12 9.72 5.24 2.00
CA LEU A 12 10.07 3.99 1.33
C LEU A 12 9.22 3.71 0.09
N LEU A 13 7.94 4.08 0.13
CA LEU A 13 7.04 3.95 -1.02
C LEU A 13 7.43 4.94 -2.12
N ASP A 14 7.72 6.20 -1.77
CA ASP A 14 8.17 7.24 -2.71
C ASP A 14 9.54 6.88 -3.36
N LEU A 15 10.47 6.33 -2.57
CA LEU A 15 11.76 5.86 -3.07
C LEU A 15 11.62 4.68 -4.05
N ASN A 16 10.61 3.82 -3.87
CA ASN A 16 10.37 2.70 -4.79
C ASN A 16 9.98 3.15 -6.20
N GLU A 17 9.40 4.34 -6.33
CA GLU A 17 8.95 4.87 -7.63
C GLU A 17 10.08 5.53 -8.41
N THR A 18 11.08 6.06 -7.70
CA THR A 18 12.18 6.84 -8.28
C THR A 18 13.47 6.04 -8.45
N GLU A 19 13.71 5.05 -7.58
CA GLU A 19 14.89 4.19 -7.65
C GLU A 19 14.51 2.72 -7.54
N ARG A 20 15.30 1.87 -8.20
CA ARG A 20 15.27 0.42 -7.96
C ARG A 20 15.91 0.18 -6.60
N VAL A 21 15.17 0.50 -5.52
CA VAL A 21 15.63 0.34 -4.14
C VAL A 21 16.15 -1.07 -3.99
N SER A 22 17.48 -1.23 -3.93
CA SER A 22 18.06 -2.53 -3.60
C SER A 22 17.45 -2.88 -2.25
N ARG A 23 16.84 -4.06 -2.15
CA ARG A 23 16.15 -4.58 -0.95
C ARG A 23 16.93 -4.41 0.36
N ASN A 24 18.23 -4.07 0.28
CA ASN A 24 19.17 -4.07 1.38
C ASN A 24 19.58 -2.66 1.88
N ARG A 25 19.49 -1.57 1.10
CA ARG A 25 20.08 -0.27 1.54
C ARG A 25 19.21 0.57 2.46
N CYS A 26 17.89 0.52 2.34
CA CYS A 26 17.00 1.28 3.23
C CYS A 26 16.76 0.59 4.57
N PHE A 27 17.33 -0.60 4.79
CA PHE A 27 16.94 -1.48 5.89
C PHE A 27 18.11 -2.15 6.62
N ASP A 28 19.19 -1.43 6.88
CA ASP A 28 20.30 -1.88 7.77
C ASP A 28 19.85 -2.13 9.24
N ARG A 29 18.54 -2.17 9.54
CA ARG A 29 17.97 -2.26 10.89
C ARG A 29 16.88 -3.33 11.05
N PHE A 30 16.92 -4.39 10.24
CA PHE A 30 16.03 -5.57 10.38
C PHE A 30 16.07 -6.24 11.76
N ASP A 31 17.16 -6.02 12.51
CA ASP A 31 17.31 -6.57 13.85
C ASP A 31 16.50 -5.83 14.92
N THR A 32 15.96 -4.65 14.58
CA THR A 32 15.13 -3.86 15.52
C THR A 32 13.64 -4.18 15.37
N PRO A 33 12.85 -4.19 16.46
CA PRO A 33 11.39 -4.36 16.39
C PRO A 33 10.71 -3.33 15.48
N PHE A 34 11.22 -2.09 15.46
CA PHE A 34 10.76 -1.03 14.58
C PHE A 34 10.98 -1.37 13.10
N GLY A 35 12.20 -1.77 12.73
CA GLY A 35 12.53 -2.15 11.35
C GLY A 35 11.72 -3.34 10.85
N ARG A 36 11.46 -4.33 11.72
CA ARG A 36 10.59 -5.48 11.40
C ARG A 36 9.15 -5.04 11.12
N LYS A 37 8.59 -4.17 11.97
CA LYS A 37 7.24 -3.62 11.79
C LYS A 37 7.16 -2.82 10.49
N LEU A 38 8.12 -1.93 10.23
CA LEU A 38 8.21 -1.13 9.01
C LEU A 38 8.26 -2.01 7.75
N PHE A 39 9.08 -3.07 7.77
CA PHE A 39 9.17 -4.00 6.65
C PHE A 39 7.88 -4.79 6.40
N ALA A 40 7.18 -5.21 7.46
CA ALA A 40 5.90 -5.89 7.33
C ALA A 40 4.87 -4.99 6.63
N TYR A 41 4.79 -3.71 7.02
CA TYR A 41 3.93 -2.73 6.33
C TYR A 41 4.36 -2.52 4.89
N TYR A 42 5.65 -2.27 4.64
CA TYR A 42 6.17 -2.08 3.29
C TYR A 42 5.85 -3.26 2.37
N ARG A 43 6.07 -4.50 2.82
CA ARG A 43 5.72 -5.71 2.05
C ARG A 43 4.22 -5.81 1.77
N THR A 44 3.40 -5.43 2.75
CA THR A 44 1.94 -5.39 2.59
C THR A 44 1.56 -4.39 1.51
N CYS A 45 2.07 -3.16 1.57
CA CYS A 45 1.83 -2.15 0.55
C CYS A 45 2.28 -2.59 -0.85
N MET A 46 3.47 -3.20 -0.97
CA MET A 46 3.95 -3.72 -2.26
C MET A 46 3.10 -4.89 -2.78
N SER A 47 2.58 -5.74 -1.90
CA SER A 47 1.64 -6.80 -2.29
C SER A 47 0.34 -6.21 -2.82
N LEU A 48 -0.21 -5.20 -2.14
CA LEU A 48 -1.44 -4.53 -2.54
C LEU A 48 -1.25 -3.78 -3.86
N LYS A 49 -0.14 -3.05 -4.04
CA LYS A 49 0.21 -2.41 -5.32
C LYS A 49 0.20 -3.39 -6.48
N LYS A 50 0.87 -4.54 -6.33
CA LYS A 50 0.91 -5.58 -7.37
C LYS A 50 -0.48 -6.12 -7.71
N GLU A 51 -1.33 -6.26 -6.70
CA GLU A 51 -2.69 -6.77 -6.86
C GLU A 51 -3.60 -5.75 -7.56
N ILE A 52 -3.49 -4.47 -7.20
CA ILE A 52 -4.20 -3.36 -7.87
C ILE A 52 -3.79 -3.23 -9.34
N TYR A 53 -2.51 -3.47 -9.64
CA TYR A 53 -1.94 -3.39 -11.00
C TYR A 53 -2.00 -4.70 -11.79
N ASP A 54 -2.60 -5.77 -11.26
CA ASP A 54 -2.71 -7.04 -11.99
C ASP A 54 -3.74 -6.92 -13.13
N GLU A 55 -3.25 -6.64 -14.34
CA GLU A 55 -4.07 -6.50 -15.55
C GLU A 55 -4.92 -7.74 -15.88
N ARG A 56 -4.51 -8.92 -15.39
CA ARG A 56 -5.24 -10.18 -15.64
C ARG A 56 -6.50 -10.29 -14.80
N ARG A 57 -6.62 -9.47 -13.74
CA ARG A 57 -7.71 -9.53 -12.78
C ARG A 57 -8.44 -8.19 -12.77
N ARG A 58 -9.72 -8.20 -13.13
CA ARG A 58 -10.58 -7.02 -12.98
C ARG A 58 -10.94 -6.84 -11.51
N HIS A 59 -10.15 -6.03 -10.82
CA HIS A 59 -10.35 -5.71 -9.42
C HIS A 59 -11.13 -4.40 -9.23
N THR A 60 -12.17 -4.44 -8.41
CA THR A 60 -12.82 -3.23 -7.88
C THR A 60 -12.10 -2.85 -6.59
N VAL A 61 -11.58 -1.63 -6.52
CA VAL A 61 -10.84 -1.15 -5.34
C VAL A 61 -11.64 -0.03 -4.69
N LEU A 62 -11.93 -0.18 -3.41
CA LEU A 62 -12.65 0.79 -2.59
C LEU A 62 -11.76 1.28 -1.46
N MET A 63 -11.87 2.56 -1.11
CA MET A 63 -11.15 3.17 0.01
C MET A 63 -12.14 3.92 0.91
N ALA A 64 -12.01 3.76 2.22
CA ALA A 64 -12.83 4.46 3.21
C ALA A 64 -11.97 4.91 4.40
N ASP A 65 -12.14 6.15 4.86
CA ASP A 65 -11.43 6.61 6.05
C ASP A 65 -12.03 5.98 7.31
N VAL A 66 -11.16 5.56 8.22
CA VAL A 66 -11.53 4.91 9.49
C VAL A 66 -10.74 5.52 10.66
N ASP A 67 -11.10 5.17 11.89
CA ASP A 67 -10.47 5.65 13.13
C ASP A 67 -10.23 7.17 13.17
N ASN A 68 -11.31 7.95 13.02
CA ASN A 68 -11.27 9.42 13.06
C ASN A 68 -10.27 10.06 12.07
N GLY A 69 -10.02 9.40 10.93
CA GLY A 69 -9.11 9.91 9.90
C GLY A 69 -7.63 9.68 10.20
N LYS A 70 -7.28 8.76 11.09
CA LYS A 70 -5.89 8.32 11.29
C LYS A 70 -5.49 7.19 10.35
N GLU A 71 -6.47 6.41 9.93
CA GLU A 71 -6.30 5.23 9.10
C GLU A 71 -7.32 5.24 7.96
N PHE A 72 -7.10 4.40 6.97
CA PHE A 72 -8.08 4.11 5.92
C PHE A 72 -8.15 2.61 5.69
N GLU A 73 -9.34 2.13 5.37
CA GLU A 73 -9.59 0.79 4.88
C GLU A 73 -9.43 0.77 3.36
N LEU A 74 -8.61 -0.17 2.87
CA LEU A 74 -8.49 -0.52 1.47
C LEU A 74 -9.16 -1.88 1.24
N LYS A 75 -10.13 -1.91 0.32
CA LYS A 75 -10.87 -3.12 -0.04
C LYS A 75 -10.68 -3.44 -1.52
N ILE A 76 -10.10 -4.60 -1.80
CA ILE A 76 -9.91 -5.13 -3.16
C ILE A 76 -10.91 -6.27 -3.36
N LEU A 77 -11.77 -6.13 -4.36
CA LEU A 77 -12.81 -7.08 -4.74
C LEU A 77 -12.50 -7.68 -6.11
N ASN A 78 -12.78 -8.97 -6.30
CA ASN A 78 -12.78 -9.62 -7.61
C ASN A 78 -14.07 -10.44 -7.73
N GLU A 79 -15.07 -9.86 -8.38
CA GLU A 79 -16.41 -10.43 -8.47
C GLU A 79 -16.49 -11.75 -9.24
N PRO A 80 -15.78 -11.95 -10.37
CA PRO A 80 -15.76 -13.23 -11.08
C PRO A 80 -15.43 -14.45 -10.21
N ILE A 81 -14.65 -14.27 -9.14
CA ILE A 81 -14.18 -15.36 -8.26
C ILE A 81 -14.57 -15.17 -6.79
N ARG A 82 -15.49 -14.23 -6.48
CA ARG A 82 -15.91 -13.88 -5.10
C ARG A 82 -14.73 -13.68 -4.12
N TYR A 83 -13.64 -13.10 -4.61
CA TYR A 83 -12.49 -12.81 -3.76
C TYR A 83 -12.63 -11.40 -3.17
N GLN A 84 -12.34 -11.29 -1.87
CA GLN A 84 -12.31 -10.02 -1.15
C GLN A 84 -11.08 -9.98 -0.26
N ARG A 85 -10.33 -8.87 -0.33
CA ARG A 85 -9.26 -8.53 0.59
C ARG A 85 -9.51 -7.17 1.19
N THR A 86 -9.50 -7.10 2.52
CA THR A 86 -9.63 -5.86 3.28
C THR A 86 -8.34 -5.64 4.07
N THR A 87 -7.78 -4.43 4.04
CA THR A 87 -6.58 -4.07 4.81
C THR A 87 -6.73 -2.65 5.34
N VAL A 88 -6.46 -2.45 6.62
CA VAL A 88 -6.40 -1.11 7.23
C VAL A 88 -4.97 -0.61 7.21
N LEU A 89 -4.78 0.63 6.75
CA LEU A 89 -3.48 1.25 6.56
C LEU A 89 -3.47 2.67 7.14
N PRO A 90 -2.30 3.20 7.52
CA PRO A 90 -2.18 4.58 7.99
C PRO A 90 -2.59 5.62 6.94
N LEU A 91 -3.25 6.70 7.34
CA LEU A 91 -3.67 7.76 6.40
C LEU A 91 -2.49 8.38 5.62
N THR A 92 -1.28 8.37 6.18
CA THR A 92 -0.08 8.93 5.54
C THR A 92 0.27 8.31 4.20
N VAL A 93 -0.16 7.07 3.94
CA VAL A 93 0.06 6.37 2.66
C VAL A 93 -1.18 6.36 1.78
N LYS A 94 -2.27 7.03 2.17
CA LYS A 94 -3.52 7.05 1.41
C LYS A 94 -3.33 7.65 0.01
N SER A 95 -2.67 8.79 -0.09
CA SER A 95 -2.44 9.48 -1.37
C SER A 95 -1.69 8.60 -2.39
N TYR A 96 -0.74 7.80 -1.91
CA TYR A 96 -0.03 6.82 -2.74
C TYR A 96 -1.01 5.82 -3.38
N PHE A 97 -1.96 5.27 -2.62
CA PHE A 97 -2.95 4.34 -3.17
C PHE A 97 -4.00 5.04 -4.04
N GLU A 98 -4.38 6.28 -3.72
CA GLU A 98 -5.26 7.08 -4.58
C GLU A 98 -4.64 7.28 -5.98
N ASP A 99 -3.35 7.62 -6.03
CA ASP A 99 -2.62 7.80 -7.29
C ASP A 99 -2.44 6.48 -8.03
N LEU A 100 -2.14 5.38 -7.33
CA LEU A 100 -2.09 4.04 -7.93
C LEU A 100 -3.41 3.63 -8.55
N ILE A 101 -4.54 3.91 -7.90
CA ILE A 101 -5.87 3.55 -8.40
C ILE A 101 -6.27 4.42 -9.59
N LYS A 102 -5.97 5.72 -9.56
CA LYS A 102 -6.22 6.64 -10.68
C LYS A 102 -5.41 6.24 -11.92
N ASN A 103 -4.16 5.84 -11.73
CA ASN A 103 -3.24 5.51 -12.82
C ASN A 103 -3.24 4.02 -13.20
N ARG A 104 -4.19 3.22 -12.70
CA ARG A 104 -4.24 1.79 -13.03
C ARG A 104 -4.62 1.58 -14.50
N PRO A 105 -3.97 0.65 -15.22
CA PRO A 105 -4.14 0.48 -16.67
C PRO A 105 -5.57 0.10 -17.11
N ASN A 106 -6.41 -0.37 -16.19
CA ASN A 106 -7.82 -0.74 -16.42
C ASN A 106 -8.80 0.09 -15.59
N ALA A 107 -8.49 1.35 -15.24
CA ALA A 107 -9.52 2.25 -14.74
C ALA A 107 -10.56 2.40 -15.86
N GLU A 108 -11.72 1.75 -15.72
CA GLU A 108 -12.87 2.03 -16.57
C GLU A 108 -13.03 3.54 -16.59
N ALA A 109 -12.94 4.12 -17.79
CA ALA A 109 -13.32 5.49 -18.04
C ALA A 109 -14.81 5.57 -17.71
N VAL A 110 -15.12 6.01 -16.49
CA VAL A 110 -16.46 6.37 -16.07
C VAL A 110 -16.83 7.70 -16.71
#